data_AF-A0A946IV71-F1
#
_entry.id   AF-A0A946IV71-F1
#
_cell.length_a   1.000
_cell.length_b   1.000
_cell.length_c   1.000
_cell.angle_alpha   90.00
_cell.angle_beta   90.00
_cell.angle_gamma   90.00
#
_symmetry.space_group_name_H-M   'P 1'
#
loop_
_entity.id
_entity.type
_entity.pdbx_description
1 polymer ?
#
loop_
_entity_poly.entity_id
_entity_poly.type
_entity_poly.pdbx_seq_one_letter_code
_entity_poly.pdbx_strand_id
1 'polypeptide(L)'
;MEQKTIAKVPAKADFIDPISEDLDHEIFRSSTRGTDLKSLDQAIHNIKLGMELLDEADAAYENIEALLAKIRKLATPSLASNLVPSLRSTLDEEANLKTKELDQLCASIQFKGKKILNGSLSASRDSDQHLYLMAGVTGSPENRINLNTGLNIPKISSKTLGLGTTFFSNPEAGLKTMMVLENALGITTRLKQRSKAIKTLLQKNQKHLDISVANHQAAKSAPDSMAMADDFLRIINIHSHKS
;
A
#
# COMPACT_ATOMS: atom_id res chain seq x y z
N MET A 1 6.71 -24.32 86.17
CA MET A 1 7.32 -24.89 84.96
C MET A 1 6.28 -25.82 84.38
N GLU A 2 5.56 -25.40 83.34
CA GLU A 2 4.92 -26.27 82.35
C GLU A 2 4.33 -25.37 81.26
N GLN A 3 5.04 -25.31 80.13
CA GLN A 3 4.54 -24.78 78.86
C GLN A 3 3.78 -25.92 78.18
N LYS A 4 2.55 -25.68 77.70
CA LYS A 4 1.87 -26.60 76.78
C LYS A 4 1.17 -25.84 75.65
N THR A 5 2.02 -25.50 74.68
CA THR A 5 1.86 -25.63 73.22
C THR A 5 0.46 -25.41 72.61
N ILE A 6 0.34 -24.28 71.90
CA ILE A 6 -0.72 -23.99 70.93
C ILE A 6 -0.55 -24.93 69.72
N ALA A 7 -1.57 -25.72 69.41
CA ALA A 7 -1.60 -26.55 68.22
C ALA A 7 -1.66 -25.68 66.94
N LYS A 8 -0.60 -25.76 66.14
CA LYS A 8 -0.50 -25.14 64.80
C LYS A 8 -1.35 -25.95 63.84
N VAL A 9 -2.45 -25.37 63.34
CA VAL A 9 -3.21 -25.92 62.20
C VAL A 9 -2.25 -25.97 60.99
N PRO A 10 -2.06 -27.13 60.32
CA PRO A 10 -1.25 -27.17 59.12
C PRO A 10 -1.95 -26.37 58.03
N ALA A 11 -1.28 -25.34 57.51
CA ALA A 11 -1.69 -24.69 56.28
C ALA A 11 -1.77 -25.78 55.19
N LYS A 12 -2.94 -25.96 54.58
CA LYS A 12 -3.05 -26.65 53.31
C LYS A 12 -2.15 -25.87 52.35
N ALA A 13 -1.03 -26.46 51.96
CA ALA A 13 -0.33 -26.01 50.78
C ALA A 13 -1.32 -26.22 49.63
N ASP A 14 -1.84 -25.14 49.07
CA ASP A 14 -2.51 -25.19 47.78
C ASP A 14 -1.45 -25.75 46.82
N PHE A 15 -1.61 -27.03 46.46
CA PHE A 15 -0.83 -27.66 45.42
C PHE A 15 -1.29 -26.99 44.12
N ILE A 16 -0.65 -25.86 43.80
CA ILE A 16 -0.75 -25.26 42.48
C ILE A 16 -0.09 -26.27 41.56
N ASP A 17 -0.91 -27.00 40.82
CA ASP A 17 -0.44 -27.97 39.83
C ASP A 17 0.35 -27.19 38.78
N PRO A 18 1.70 -27.24 38.79
CA PRO A 18 2.52 -26.41 37.89
C PRO A 18 2.23 -26.74 36.43
N ILE A 19 1.75 -27.96 36.18
CA ILE A 19 1.37 -28.51 34.89
C ILE A 19 0.12 -27.80 34.33
N SER A 20 -0.81 -27.37 35.17
CA SER A 20 -2.04 -26.69 34.71
C SER A 20 -1.78 -25.24 34.30
N GLU A 21 -0.94 -24.53 35.05
CA GLU A 21 -0.59 -23.13 34.80
C GLU A 21 0.32 -23.01 33.55
N ASP A 22 1.23 -23.97 33.34
CA ASP A 22 2.10 -24.01 32.16
C ASP A 22 1.32 -24.36 30.87
N LEU A 23 0.34 -25.27 30.95
CA LEU A 23 -0.55 -25.61 29.83
C LEU A 23 -1.43 -24.43 29.39
N ASP A 24 -1.98 -23.68 30.35
CA ASP A 24 -2.77 -22.47 30.07
C ASP A 24 -1.90 -21.38 29.43
N HIS A 25 -0.67 -21.19 29.92
CA HIS A 25 0.31 -20.30 29.30
C HIS A 25 0.70 -20.75 27.88
N GLU A 26 0.80 -22.05 27.63
CA GLU A 26 1.14 -22.62 26.33
C GLU A 26 0.00 -22.48 25.30
N ILE A 27 -1.23 -22.77 25.72
CA ILE A 27 -2.44 -22.53 24.91
C ILE A 27 -2.55 -21.04 24.59
N PHE A 28 -2.27 -20.16 25.56
CA PHE A 28 -2.26 -18.72 25.33
C PHE A 28 -1.17 -18.29 24.32
N ARG A 29 0.06 -18.81 24.45
CA ARG A 29 1.18 -18.50 23.55
C ARG A 29 0.94 -19.00 22.12
N SER A 30 0.42 -20.21 21.96
CA SER A 30 0.10 -20.78 20.65
C SER A 30 -1.06 -20.04 19.97
N SER A 31 -2.10 -19.69 20.74
CA SER A 31 -3.22 -18.86 20.29
C SER A 31 -2.76 -17.48 19.82
N THR A 32 -1.93 -16.80 20.63
CA THR A 32 -1.38 -15.47 20.31
C THR A 32 -0.54 -15.48 19.03
N ARG A 33 0.36 -16.47 18.88
CA ARG A 33 1.17 -16.62 17.64
C ARG A 33 0.31 -16.91 16.41
N GLY A 34 -0.78 -17.67 16.59
CA GLY A 34 -1.75 -17.93 15.52
C GLY A 34 -2.49 -16.67 15.08
N THR A 35 -2.82 -15.77 16.01
CA THR A 35 -3.43 -14.47 15.68
C THR A 35 -2.46 -13.52 15.00
N ASP A 36 -1.18 -13.56 15.36
CA ASP A 36 -0.12 -12.74 14.75
C ASP A 36 0.12 -13.12 13.28
N LEU A 37 0.20 -14.42 12.98
CA LEU A 37 0.36 -14.91 11.60
C LEU A 37 -0.77 -14.45 10.68
N LYS A 38 -2.03 -14.55 11.13
CA LYS A 38 -3.18 -14.06 10.35
C LYS A 38 -3.11 -12.56 10.10
N SER A 39 -2.65 -11.80 11.08
CA SER A 39 -2.51 -10.35 10.99
C SER A 39 -1.39 -9.95 10.02
N LEU A 40 -0.28 -10.69 10.03
CA LEU A 40 0.82 -10.56 9.07
C LEU A 40 0.37 -10.86 7.64
N ASP A 41 -0.34 -11.98 7.44
CA ASP A 41 -0.88 -12.36 6.13
C ASP A 41 -1.84 -11.31 5.57
N GLN A 42 -2.70 -10.74 6.43
CA GLN A 42 -3.60 -9.65 6.04
C GLN A 42 -2.82 -8.38 5.66
N ALA A 43 -1.77 -8.04 6.40
CA ALA A 43 -0.92 -6.90 6.08
C ALA A 43 -0.19 -7.10 4.73
N ILE A 44 0.34 -8.30 4.46
CA ILE A 44 0.93 -8.66 3.16
C ILE A 44 -0.12 -8.55 2.05
N HIS A 45 -1.34 -9.04 2.28
CA HIS A 45 -2.43 -8.93 1.31
C HIS A 45 -2.76 -7.46 1.00
N ASN A 46 -2.91 -6.63 2.03
CA ASN A 46 -3.17 -5.20 1.86
C ASN A 46 -2.02 -4.54 1.08
N ILE A 47 -0.76 -4.85 1.40
CA ILE A 47 0.40 -4.34 0.65
C ILE A 47 0.33 -4.74 -0.83
N LYS A 48 -0.04 -5.98 -1.15
CA LYS A 48 -0.25 -6.43 -2.54
C LYS A 48 -1.34 -5.61 -3.23
N LEU A 49 -2.47 -5.37 -2.59
CA LEU A 49 -3.52 -4.49 -3.12
C LEU A 49 -3.03 -3.05 -3.33
N GLY A 50 -2.18 -2.56 -2.41
CA GLY A 50 -1.51 -1.27 -2.56
C GLY A 50 -0.60 -1.24 -3.78
N MET A 51 0.16 -2.30 -4.05
CA MET A 51 0.98 -2.38 -5.25
C MET A 51 0.16 -2.47 -6.54
N GLU A 52 -0.93 -3.23 -6.55
CA GLU A 52 -1.87 -3.30 -7.69
C GLU A 52 -2.49 -1.92 -8.02
N LEU A 53 -2.86 -1.15 -7.00
CA LEU A 53 -3.32 0.24 -7.15
C LEU A 53 -2.25 1.10 -7.85
N LEU A 54 -0.99 0.94 -7.45
CA LEU A 54 0.13 1.71 -8.02
C LEU A 54 0.42 1.29 -9.46
N ASP A 55 0.27 0.01 -9.80
CA ASP A 55 0.39 -0.48 -11.17
C ASP A 55 -0.68 0.12 -12.08
N GLU A 56 -1.93 0.17 -11.61
CA GLU A 56 -3.03 0.83 -12.34
C GLU A 56 -2.76 2.34 -12.49
N ALA A 57 -2.25 2.99 -11.45
CA ALA A 57 -1.88 4.41 -11.51
C ALA A 57 -0.72 4.65 -12.50
N ASP A 58 0.31 3.82 -12.48
CA ASP A 58 1.46 3.92 -13.39
C ASP A 58 1.03 3.74 -14.85
N ALA A 59 0.17 2.74 -15.14
CA ALA A 59 -0.41 2.55 -16.47
C ALA A 59 -1.27 3.75 -16.91
N ALA A 60 -2.04 4.33 -15.98
CA ALA A 60 -2.82 5.53 -16.25
C ALA A 60 -1.93 6.73 -16.63
N TYR A 61 -0.82 6.94 -15.91
CA TYR A 61 0.12 8.02 -16.22
C TYR A 61 0.76 7.84 -17.59
N GLU A 62 1.12 6.62 -17.99
CA GLU A 62 1.67 6.35 -19.32
C GLU A 62 0.69 6.69 -20.44
N ASN A 63 -0.60 6.34 -20.26
CA ASN A 63 -1.64 6.69 -21.22
C ASN A 63 -1.85 8.22 -21.29
N ILE A 64 -1.79 8.92 -20.15
CA ILE A 64 -1.88 10.39 -20.10
C ILE A 64 -0.68 11.03 -20.80
N GLU A 65 0.55 10.60 -20.50
CA GLU A 65 1.77 11.09 -21.15
C GLU A 65 1.71 10.89 -22.68
N ALA A 66 1.21 9.73 -23.13
CA ALA A 66 1.04 9.46 -24.56
C ALA A 66 0.04 10.40 -25.24
N LEU A 67 -1.07 10.74 -24.59
CA LEU A 67 -2.04 11.71 -25.12
C LEU A 67 -1.47 13.14 -25.13
N LEU A 68 -0.79 13.55 -24.05
CA LEU A 68 -0.13 14.86 -23.98
C LEU A 68 0.95 15.00 -25.07
N ALA A 69 1.74 13.95 -25.32
CA ALA A 69 2.73 13.92 -26.39
C ALA A 69 2.11 14.03 -27.79
N LYS A 70 0.93 13.43 -28.01
CA LYS A 70 0.17 13.60 -29.26
C LYS A 70 -0.28 15.05 -29.44
N ILE A 71 -0.86 15.67 -28.41
CA ILE A 71 -1.27 17.09 -28.47
C ILE A 71 -0.05 17.99 -28.72
N ARG A 72 1.08 17.69 -28.09
CA ARG A 72 2.35 18.39 -28.32
C ARG A 72 2.81 18.32 -29.77
N LYS A 73 2.70 17.16 -30.40
CA LYS A 73 3.02 16.99 -31.83
C LYS A 73 2.12 17.86 -32.71
N LEU A 74 0.84 17.98 -32.38
CA LEU A 74 -0.12 18.86 -33.08
C LEU A 74 0.18 20.35 -32.86
N ALA A 75 0.76 20.70 -31.71
CA ALA A 75 1.15 22.07 -31.40
C ALA A 75 2.39 22.54 -32.17
N THR A 76 3.29 21.65 -32.58
CA THR A 76 4.56 22.02 -33.23
C THR A 76 4.39 22.92 -34.46
N PRO A 77 3.50 22.62 -35.44
CA PRO A 77 3.32 23.48 -36.61
C PRO A 77 2.69 24.84 -36.29
N SER A 78 1.93 24.94 -35.19
CA SER A 78 1.20 26.18 -34.82
C SER A 78 2.13 27.35 -34.46
N LEU A 79 3.39 27.04 -34.14
CA LEU A 79 4.45 27.99 -33.83
C LEU A 79 4.96 28.75 -35.07
N ALA A 80 4.71 28.22 -36.27
CA ALA A 80 5.10 28.87 -37.51
C ALA A 80 4.19 30.10 -37.78
N SER A 81 4.81 31.25 -38.03
CA SER A 81 4.08 32.51 -38.31
C SER A 81 3.29 32.48 -39.62
N ASN A 82 3.70 31.67 -40.59
CA ASN A 82 3.09 31.55 -41.92
C ASN A 82 2.07 30.41 -42.04
N LEU A 83 1.66 29.79 -40.94
CA LEU A 83 0.66 28.72 -40.97
C LEU A 83 -0.71 29.24 -41.41
N VAL A 84 -1.27 28.63 -42.46
CA VAL A 84 -2.54 29.01 -43.08
C VAL A 84 -3.71 28.86 -42.07
N PRO A 85 -4.68 29.80 -42.01
CA PRO A 85 -5.79 29.74 -41.05
C PRO A 85 -6.63 28.45 -41.08
N SER A 86 -6.90 27.88 -42.26
CA SER A 86 -7.64 26.62 -42.39
C SER A 86 -6.92 25.46 -41.70
N LEU A 87 -5.59 25.37 -41.87
CA LEU A 87 -4.77 24.36 -41.21
C LEU A 87 -4.70 24.57 -39.69
N ARG A 88 -4.71 25.82 -39.22
CA ARG A 88 -4.85 26.12 -37.78
C ARG A 88 -6.14 25.56 -37.22
N SER A 89 -7.26 25.77 -37.91
CA SER A 89 -8.58 25.24 -37.50
C SER A 89 -8.56 23.72 -37.40
N THR A 90 -8.02 23.03 -38.41
CA THR A 90 -7.93 21.56 -38.40
C THR A 90 -7.08 21.03 -37.25
N LEU A 91 -5.91 21.63 -36.99
CA LEU A 91 -5.07 21.24 -35.86
C LEU A 91 -5.77 21.51 -34.52
N ASP A 92 -6.52 22.60 -34.41
CA ASP A 92 -7.24 22.97 -33.18
C ASP A 92 -8.38 21.98 -32.88
N GLU A 93 -9.11 21.56 -33.91
CA GLU A 93 -10.13 20.51 -33.81
C GLU A 93 -9.52 19.17 -33.38
N GLU A 94 -8.38 18.79 -33.96
CA GLU A 94 -7.69 17.54 -33.59
C GLU A 94 -7.15 17.58 -32.14
N ALA A 95 -6.57 18.71 -31.72
CA ALA A 95 -6.14 18.90 -30.33
C ALA A 95 -7.31 18.89 -29.35
N ASN A 96 -8.45 19.50 -29.72
CA ASN A 96 -9.68 19.43 -28.94
C ASN A 96 -10.21 18.00 -28.82
N LEU A 97 -10.16 17.20 -29.88
CA LEU A 97 -10.53 15.79 -29.83
C LEU A 97 -9.63 15.00 -28.87
N LYS A 98 -8.31 15.20 -28.94
CA LYS A 98 -7.35 14.55 -28.04
C LYS A 98 -7.50 14.98 -26.59
N THR A 99 -7.88 16.23 -26.36
CA THR A 99 -8.17 16.76 -25.03
C THR A 99 -9.43 16.12 -24.43
N LYS A 100 -10.47 15.89 -25.25
CA LYS A 100 -11.67 15.13 -24.84
C LYS A 100 -11.34 13.67 -24.55
N GLU A 101 -10.51 13.03 -25.38
CA GLU A 101 -10.02 11.67 -25.15
C GLU A 101 -9.27 11.57 -23.81
N LEU A 102 -8.43 12.56 -23.48
CA LEU A 102 -7.74 12.66 -22.20
C LEU A 102 -8.72 12.75 -21.01
N ASP A 103 -9.74 13.59 -21.11
CA ASP A 103 -10.75 13.72 -20.05
C ASP A 103 -11.55 12.43 -19.85
N GLN A 104 -11.93 11.76 -20.95
CA GLN A 104 -12.62 10.48 -20.92
C GLN A 104 -11.77 9.39 -20.26
N LEU A 105 -10.49 9.30 -20.66
CA LEU A 105 -9.52 8.39 -20.04
C LEU A 105 -9.42 8.67 -18.55
N CYS A 106 -9.15 9.91 -18.13
CA CYS A 106 -9.01 10.26 -16.72
C CYS A 106 -10.27 9.94 -15.91
N ALA A 107 -11.45 10.07 -16.52
CA ALA A 107 -12.73 9.76 -15.89
C ALA A 107 -13.02 8.26 -15.78
N SER A 108 -12.41 7.42 -16.62
CA SER A 108 -12.63 5.97 -16.67
C SER A 108 -11.65 5.16 -15.81
N ILE A 109 -10.45 5.69 -15.52
CA ILE A 109 -9.46 5.00 -14.68
C ILE A 109 -10.02 4.79 -13.27
N GLN A 110 -10.08 3.52 -12.87
CA GLN A 110 -10.60 3.09 -11.60
C GLN A 110 -9.83 1.87 -11.09
N PHE A 111 -9.65 1.82 -9.77
CA PHE A 111 -9.15 0.64 -9.09
C PHE A 111 -10.24 0.11 -8.17
N LYS A 112 -10.64 -1.15 -8.36
CA LYS A 112 -11.71 -1.81 -7.57
C LYS A 112 -12.98 -0.96 -7.43
N GLY A 113 -13.41 -0.35 -8.54
CA GLY A 113 -14.60 0.50 -8.61
C GLY A 113 -14.45 1.90 -8.01
N LYS A 114 -13.26 2.30 -7.57
CA LYS A 114 -12.97 3.65 -7.08
C LYS A 114 -12.11 4.41 -8.07
N LYS A 115 -12.54 5.63 -8.41
CA LYS A 115 -11.75 6.53 -9.26
C LYS A 115 -10.50 7.00 -8.52
N ILE A 116 -9.35 6.91 -9.17
CA ILE A 116 -8.05 7.26 -8.58
C ILE A 116 -7.50 8.61 -9.07
N LEU A 117 -7.98 9.11 -10.21
CA LEU A 117 -7.54 10.38 -10.81
C LEU A 117 -8.51 11.56 -10.60
N ASN A 118 -9.59 11.36 -9.85
CA ASN A 118 -10.59 12.40 -9.61
C ASN A 118 -10.23 13.36 -8.45
N GLY A 119 -9.04 13.23 -7.87
CA GLY A 119 -8.59 14.00 -6.70
C GLY A 119 -8.92 13.34 -5.35
N SER A 120 -9.51 12.15 -5.34
CA SER A 120 -9.79 11.39 -4.11
C SER A 120 -8.52 11.07 -3.31
N LEU A 121 -7.38 10.93 -3.99
CA LEU A 121 -6.06 10.64 -3.44
C LEU A 121 -5.18 11.90 -3.31
N SER A 122 -5.77 13.10 -3.29
CA SER A 122 -5.04 14.35 -3.04
C SER A 122 -4.77 14.54 -1.55
N ALA A 123 -3.60 15.08 -1.22
CA ALA A 123 -3.23 15.46 0.15
C ALA A 123 -3.95 16.72 0.64
N SER A 124 -4.62 17.46 -0.25
CA SER A 124 -5.42 18.64 0.10
C SER A 124 -6.82 18.29 0.59
N ARG A 125 -7.18 17.00 0.65
CA ARG A 125 -8.45 16.58 1.26
C ARG A 125 -8.37 16.67 2.77
N ASP A 126 -9.55 16.71 3.39
CA ASP A 126 -9.66 16.60 4.84
C ASP A 126 -9.05 15.26 5.31
N SER A 127 -8.39 15.30 6.46
CA SER A 127 -7.59 14.17 6.95
C SER A 127 -8.43 12.94 7.30
N ASP A 128 -9.71 13.13 7.61
CA ASP A 128 -10.72 12.09 7.82
C ASP A 128 -11.11 11.36 6.52
N GLN A 129 -10.91 11.99 5.36
CA GLN A 129 -11.17 11.41 4.04
C GLN A 129 -9.94 10.74 3.42
N HIS A 130 -8.79 10.78 4.10
CA HIS A 130 -7.58 10.14 3.62
C HIS A 130 -7.70 8.61 3.62
N LEU A 131 -7.14 8.00 2.57
CA LEU A 131 -7.05 6.56 2.44
C LEU A 131 -5.77 6.07 3.11
N TYR A 132 -5.95 5.16 4.06
CA TYR A 132 -4.85 4.51 4.78
C TYR A 132 -4.72 3.06 4.34
N LEU A 133 -3.51 2.67 3.95
CA LEU A 133 -3.14 1.29 3.73
C LEU A 133 -2.60 0.70 5.02
N MET A 134 -3.25 -0.36 5.53
CA MET A 134 -2.77 -1.09 6.70
C MET A 134 -1.63 -2.01 6.27
N ALA A 135 -0.39 -1.61 6.56
CA ALA A 135 0.83 -2.28 6.12
C ALA A 135 1.60 -2.94 7.28
N GLY A 136 0.95 -3.14 8.42
CA GLY A 136 1.50 -3.82 9.60
C GLY A 136 0.41 -4.55 10.39
N VAL A 137 0.82 -5.20 11.49
CA VAL A 137 -0.03 -6.13 12.27
C VAL A 137 -1.00 -5.45 13.22
N THR A 138 -0.68 -4.23 13.69
CA THR A 138 -1.59 -3.46 14.54
C THR A 138 -2.22 -2.31 13.77
N GLY A 139 -3.36 -1.83 14.27
CA GLY A 139 -4.01 -0.63 13.73
C GLY A 139 -3.31 0.68 14.12
N SER A 140 -2.12 0.68 14.72
CA SER A 140 -1.48 1.92 15.16
C SER A 140 -1.02 2.80 13.99
N PRO A 141 -0.88 4.13 14.16
CA PRO A 141 -0.47 5.04 13.09
C PRO A 141 0.82 4.64 12.36
N GLU A 142 1.79 4.08 13.08
CA GLU A 142 3.07 3.59 12.56
C GLU A 142 2.94 2.40 11.59
N ASN A 143 1.81 1.67 11.64
CA ASN A 143 1.52 0.54 10.76
C ASN A 143 0.60 0.92 9.59
N ARG A 144 0.34 2.22 9.41
CA ARG A 144 -0.51 2.76 8.34
C ARG A 144 0.30 3.62 7.39
N ILE A 145 0.08 3.43 6.09
CA ILE A 145 0.60 4.31 5.05
C ILE A 145 -0.54 5.19 4.56
N ASN A 146 -0.41 6.51 4.73
CA ASN A 146 -1.35 7.47 4.17
C ASN A 146 -1.10 7.63 2.66
N LEU A 147 -1.98 7.07 1.84
CA LEU A 147 -1.87 7.10 0.38
C LEU A 147 -2.12 8.49 -0.19
N ASN A 148 -2.97 9.31 0.44
CA ASN A 148 -3.21 10.69 0.01
C ASN A 148 -1.95 11.55 0.15
N THR A 149 -1.24 11.43 1.27
CA THR A 149 0.04 12.16 1.47
C THR A 149 1.14 11.58 0.59
N GLY A 150 1.27 10.25 0.53
CA GLY A 150 2.30 9.58 -0.26
C GLY A 150 2.17 9.85 -1.76
N LEU A 151 0.96 9.65 -2.31
CA LEU A 151 0.69 9.78 -3.74
C LEU A 151 0.28 11.18 -4.17
N ASN A 152 -0.43 11.94 -3.31
CA ASN A 152 -1.03 13.28 -3.58
C ASN A 152 -1.36 13.45 -5.06
N ILE A 153 -2.32 12.66 -5.52
CA ILE A 153 -2.80 12.69 -6.89
C ILE A 153 -3.91 13.74 -6.90
N PRO A 154 -3.68 14.93 -7.47
CA PRO A 154 -4.74 15.91 -7.64
C PRO A 154 -5.77 15.38 -8.65
N LYS A 155 -6.89 16.08 -8.79
CA LYS A 155 -7.79 15.81 -9.91
C LYS A 155 -7.04 16.03 -11.23
N ILE A 156 -7.00 15.03 -12.10
CA ILE A 156 -6.42 15.11 -13.43
C ILE A 156 -7.53 15.25 -14.46
N SER A 157 -7.44 16.28 -15.28
CA SER A 157 -8.32 16.62 -16.39
C SER A 157 -7.62 17.66 -17.26
N SER A 158 -8.07 17.84 -18.49
CA SER A 158 -7.64 18.92 -19.37
C SER A 158 -7.61 20.27 -18.65
N LYS A 159 -8.71 20.62 -17.99
CA LYS A 159 -8.86 21.86 -17.23
C LYS A 159 -7.85 21.99 -16.08
N THR A 160 -7.64 20.94 -15.29
CA THR A 160 -6.69 21.00 -14.15
C THR A 160 -5.23 20.96 -14.59
N LEU A 161 -4.95 20.42 -15.77
CA LEU A 161 -3.64 20.50 -16.43
C LEU A 161 -3.43 21.81 -17.19
N GLY A 162 -4.42 22.72 -17.18
CA GLY A 162 -4.35 24.02 -17.84
C GLY A 162 -4.57 23.98 -19.35
N LEU A 163 -4.96 22.84 -19.91
CA LEU A 163 -5.32 22.72 -21.33
C LEU A 163 -6.64 23.46 -21.55
N GLY A 164 -6.59 24.49 -22.41
CA GLY A 164 -7.76 25.26 -22.84
C GLY A 164 -8.55 24.55 -23.93
N THR A 165 -9.41 25.30 -24.63
CA THR A 165 -10.19 24.81 -25.78
C THR A 165 -9.79 25.47 -27.10
N THR A 166 -8.87 26.43 -27.05
CA THR A 166 -8.33 27.15 -28.21
C THR A 166 -6.81 27.13 -28.09
N PHE A 167 -6.15 26.39 -28.95
CA PHE A 167 -4.74 26.08 -28.84
C PHE A 167 -3.89 26.86 -29.86
N PHE A 168 -4.38 27.01 -31.10
CA PHE A 168 -3.50 27.35 -32.24
C PHE A 168 -3.91 28.58 -33.07
N SER A 169 -4.75 29.46 -32.51
CA SER A 169 -5.28 30.64 -33.22
C SER A 169 -4.18 31.57 -33.77
N ASN A 170 -3.04 31.66 -33.10
CA ASN A 170 -1.86 32.41 -33.53
C ASN A 170 -0.57 31.77 -32.94
N PRO A 171 0.64 32.18 -33.38
CA PRO A 171 1.89 31.61 -32.86
C PRO A 171 2.07 31.77 -31.34
N GLU A 172 1.60 32.88 -30.75
CA GLU A 172 1.66 33.12 -29.30
C GLU A 172 0.79 32.11 -28.53
N ALA A 173 -0.41 31.80 -29.02
CA ALA A 173 -1.28 30.77 -28.47
C ALA A 173 -0.65 29.37 -28.57
N GLY A 174 0.00 29.07 -29.70
CA GLY A 174 0.76 27.83 -29.88
C GLY A 174 1.89 27.69 -28.86
N LEU A 175 2.63 28.78 -28.60
CA LEU A 175 3.70 28.80 -27.61
C LEU A 175 3.16 28.59 -26.19
N LYS A 176 2.09 29.29 -25.81
CA LYS A 176 1.41 29.08 -24.51
C LYS A 176 0.95 27.63 -24.36
N THR A 177 0.38 27.04 -25.39
CA THR A 177 -0.02 25.63 -25.40
C THR A 177 1.17 24.71 -25.16
N MET A 178 2.30 24.94 -25.83
CA MET A 178 3.53 24.15 -25.63
C MET A 178 4.02 24.24 -24.17
N MET A 179 4.02 25.43 -23.57
CA MET A 179 4.42 25.62 -22.17
C MET A 179 3.50 24.87 -21.19
N VAL A 180 2.19 24.93 -21.43
CA VAL A 180 1.19 24.19 -20.63
C VAL A 180 1.41 22.68 -20.76
N LEU A 181 1.68 22.17 -21.96
CA LEU A 181 1.92 20.75 -22.19
C LEU A 181 3.19 20.26 -21.49
N GLU A 182 4.27 21.04 -21.49
CA GLU A 182 5.50 20.70 -20.75
C GLU A 182 5.26 20.69 -19.25
N ASN A 183 4.46 21.63 -18.72
CA ASN A 183 4.06 21.62 -17.32
C ASN A 183 3.22 20.38 -16.99
N ALA A 184 2.23 20.04 -17.81
CA ALA A 184 1.37 18.87 -17.64
C ALA A 184 2.17 17.54 -17.67
N LEU A 185 3.14 17.42 -18.59
CA LEU A 185 4.08 16.30 -18.62
C LEU A 185 4.91 16.24 -17.33
N GLY A 186 5.47 17.38 -16.90
CA GLY A 186 6.22 17.48 -15.65
C GLY A 186 5.41 17.09 -14.40
N ILE A 187 4.13 17.46 -14.33
CA ILE A 187 3.20 17.02 -13.29
C ILE A 187 3.04 15.49 -13.34
N THR A 188 2.75 14.93 -14.52
CA THR A 188 2.48 13.50 -14.69
C THR A 188 3.71 12.65 -14.32
N THR A 189 4.90 13.05 -14.78
CA THR A 189 6.16 12.41 -14.43
C THR A 189 6.43 12.46 -12.91
N ARG A 190 6.11 13.57 -12.24
CA ARG A 190 6.25 13.67 -10.77
C ARG A 190 5.30 12.71 -10.05
N LEU A 191 4.05 12.57 -10.51
CA LEU A 191 3.10 11.62 -9.94
C LEU A 191 3.57 10.16 -10.12
N LYS A 192 4.13 9.83 -11.28
CA LYS A 192 4.76 8.52 -11.54
C LYS A 192 5.94 8.25 -10.61
N GLN A 193 6.84 9.22 -10.43
CA GLN A 193 7.97 9.10 -9.51
C GLN A 193 7.52 8.82 -8.06
N ARG A 194 6.46 9.49 -7.62
CA ARG A 194 5.91 9.30 -6.27
C ARG A 194 5.26 7.94 -6.10
N SER A 195 4.51 7.49 -7.10
CA SER A 195 3.91 6.14 -7.12
C SER A 195 4.99 5.06 -7.06
N LYS A 196 6.08 5.22 -7.82
CA LYS A 196 7.25 4.34 -7.76
C LYS A 196 7.95 4.33 -6.38
N ALA A 197 8.07 5.49 -5.74
CA ALA A 197 8.66 5.59 -4.40
C ALA A 197 7.82 4.82 -3.36
N ILE A 198 6.49 4.99 -3.38
CA ILE A 198 5.57 4.23 -2.52
C ILE A 198 5.63 2.73 -2.85
N LYS A 199 5.67 2.34 -4.13
CA LYS A 199 5.80 0.94 -4.53
C LYS A 199 7.06 0.29 -3.97
N THR A 200 8.20 1.00 -4.04
CA THR A 200 9.47 0.54 -3.46
C THR A 200 9.38 0.38 -1.94
N LEU A 201 8.71 1.32 -1.25
CA LEU A 201 8.45 1.22 0.19
C LEU A 201 7.58 -0.01 0.50
N LEU A 202 6.51 -0.23 -0.24
CA LEU A 202 5.61 -1.38 -0.09
C LEU A 202 6.33 -2.71 -0.30
N GLN A 203 7.18 -2.81 -1.33
CA GLN A 203 8.02 -4.00 -1.57
C GLN A 203 9.00 -4.26 -0.43
N LYS A 204 9.60 -3.19 0.14
CA LYS A 204 10.47 -3.32 1.31
C LYS A 204 9.68 -3.84 2.52
N ASN A 205 8.52 -3.25 2.79
CA ASN A 205 7.66 -3.67 3.90
C ASN A 205 7.18 -5.11 3.73
N GLN A 206 6.79 -5.51 2.52
CA GLN A 206 6.42 -6.89 2.22
C GLN A 206 7.53 -7.87 2.60
N LYS A 207 8.79 -7.61 2.18
CA LYS A 207 9.93 -8.44 2.52
C LYS A 207 10.14 -8.57 4.04
N HIS A 208 9.96 -7.47 4.78
CA HIS A 208 10.05 -7.50 6.24
C HIS A 208 8.95 -8.36 6.87
N LEU A 209 7.72 -8.28 6.37
CA LEU A 209 6.61 -9.11 6.84
C LEU A 209 6.80 -10.58 6.49
N ASP A 210 7.28 -10.91 5.28
CA ASP A 210 7.57 -12.29 4.87
C ASP A 210 8.61 -12.93 5.80
N ILE A 211 9.66 -12.19 6.19
CA ILE A 211 10.64 -12.65 7.19
C ILE A 211 9.98 -12.88 8.55
N SER A 212 9.11 -11.97 8.98
CA SER A 212 8.38 -12.12 10.24
C SER A 212 7.50 -13.38 10.21
N VAL A 213 6.77 -13.63 9.12
CA VAL A 213 5.97 -14.85 8.92
C VAL A 213 6.86 -16.09 9.01
N ALA A 214 8.00 -16.11 8.32
CA ALA A 214 8.94 -17.24 8.37
C ALA A 214 9.47 -17.48 9.80
N ASN A 215 9.79 -16.42 10.54
CA ASN A 215 10.24 -16.53 11.93
C ASN A 215 9.14 -17.07 12.85
N HIS A 216 7.88 -16.62 12.69
CA HIS A 216 6.74 -17.14 13.44
C HIS A 216 6.45 -18.61 13.10
N GLN A 217 6.58 -19.01 11.84
CA GLN A 217 6.43 -20.41 11.41
C GLN A 217 7.56 -21.29 11.96
N ALA A 218 8.81 -20.84 11.92
CA ALA A 218 9.94 -21.56 12.51
C ALA A 218 9.77 -21.72 14.02
N ALA A 219 9.34 -20.67 14.72
CA ALA A 219 9.03 -20.73 16.15
C ALA A 219 7.86 -21.67 16.48
N LYS A 220 6.89 -21.84 15.57
CA LYS A 220 5.78 -22.81 15.71
C LYS A 220 6.23 -24.26 15.48
N SER A 221 7.21 -24.47 14.60
CA SER A 221 7.71 -25.81 14.27
C SER A 221 8.83 -26.28 15.21
N ALA A 222 9.40 -25.39 16.00
CA ALA A 222 10.38 -25.76 17.02
C ALA A 222 9.71 -26.66 18.07
N PRO A 223 10.25 -27.87 18.34
CA PRO A 223 9.67 -28.74 19.35
C PRO A 223 9.83 -28.09 20.73
N ASP A 224 8.76 -28.10 21.52
CA ASP A 224 8.80 -27.55 22.87
C ASP A 224 9.77 -28.37 23.74
N SER A 225 10.45 -27.71 24.67
CA SER A 225 11.39 -28.37 25.59
C SER A 225 10.72 -29.48 26.39
N MET A 226 9.41 -29.36 26.65
CA MET A 226 8.61 -30.39 27.31
C MET A 226 8.27 -31.55 26.38
N ALA A 227 7.88 -31.30 25.12
CA ALA A 227 7.70 -32.37 24.13
C ALA A 227 9.01 -33.15 23.89
N MET A 228 10.14 -32.46 23.85
CA MET A 228 11.45 -33.09 23.82
C MET A 228 11.72 -33.89 25.10
N ALA A 229 11.48 -33.32 26.29
CA ALA A 229 11.70 -33.98 27.57
C ALA A 229 10.81 -35.23 27.76
N ASP A 230 9.55 -35.17 27.37
CA ASP A 230 8.61 -36.30 27.40
C ASP A 230 9.06 -37.41 26.44
N ASP A 231 9.50 -37.05 25.23
CA ASP A 231 10.03 -38.04 24.29
C ASP A 231 11.32 -38.69 24.84
N PHE A 232 12.21 -37.89 25.46
CA PHE A 232 13.38 -38.40 26.17
C PHE A 232 13.01 -39.36 27.31
N LEU A 233 12.06 -38.99 28.18
CA LEU A 233 11.61 -39.84 29.29
C LEU A 233 10.93 -41.11 28.79
N ARG A 234 10.13 -41.02 27.73
CA ARG A 234 9.48 -42.17 27.08
C ARG A 234 10.51 -43.15 26.54
N ILE A 235 11.55 -42.66 25.87
CA ILE A 235 12.64 -43.48 25.32
C ILE A 235 13.40 -44.22 26.43
N ILE A 236 13.68 -43.54 27.56
CA ILE A 236 14.35 -44.14 28.72
C ILE A 236 13.49 -45.25 29.32
N ASN A 237 12.19 -45.01 29.51
CA ASN A 237 11.28 -45.97 30.13
C ASN A 237 11.01 -47.21 29.24
N ILE A 238 11.06 -47.04 27.92
CA ILE A 238 11.01 -48.17 26.96
C ILE A 238 12.28 -49.03 27.04
N HIS A 239 13.45 -48.43 27.27
CA HIS A 239 14.70 -49.18 27.41
C HIS A 239 14.83 -49.90 28.76
N SER A 240 14.27 -49.35 29.85
CA SER A 240 14.32 -50.00 31.17
C SER A 240 13.46 -51.26 31.29
N HIS A 241 12.48 -51.48 30.40
CA HIS A 241 11.66 -52.69 30.35
C HIS A 241 12.17 -53.79 29.40
N LYS A 242 13.30 -53.55 28.70
CA LYS A 242 13.92 -54.52 27.79
C LYS A 242 15.20 -55.17 28.33
N SER A 243 15.58 -54.89 29.57
CA SER A 243 16.70 -55.54 30.28
C SER A 243 16.21 -56.55 31.31
#